data_AF-A0A950ZDD5-F1
#
_entry.id   AF-A0A950ZDD5-F1
#
_cell.length_a   1.000
_cell.length_b   1.000
_cell.length_c   1.000
_cell.angle_alpha   90.00
_cell.angle_beta   90.00
_cell.angle_gamma   90.00
#
_symmetry.space_group_name_H-M   'P 1'
#
loop_
_entity.id
_entity.type
_entity.pdbx_description
1 polymer ?
#
loop_
_entity_poly.entity_id
_entity_poly.type
_entity_poly.pdbx_seq_one_letter_code
_entity_poly.pdbx_strand_id
1 'polypeptide(L)'
;MPCPRCSFDNAEDALECARCGIVFAKWRPVTPYVFEEERVADGRIGAAEWRILGGGLAAAIVVYIIPFTRFVFSALVTLFHEFGHAVIGWLLGHPSLPAFDFVYGGGMTHMGEFHPSIAVLVACGFGYLAWLFRTNRTSLAIVLVLFAIWFVFVSREWRRELAFSAAGHVSEFVLAGILFYKALAGVGWKNPDVERPLGAFVAFFVQIHSMHFAWRLMHDAEFLDWYREGKGGALMNDLESIALDLQIRFGIQPGIEGVARMLLLFSFVPIGVALVWYFQRARWHRVLRSLLTSPGTSV
;
A
#
# COMPACT_ATOMS: atom_id res chain seq x y z
N MET A 1 -9.26 -25.06 -42.77
CA MET A 1 -9.97 -24.56 -41.57
C MET A 1 -9.63 -23.09 -41.31
N PRO A 2 -10.64 -22.24 -41.05
CA PRO A 2 -10.41 -20.82 -40.78
C PRO A 2 -9.81 -20.61 -39.39
N CYS A 3 -8.80 -19.76 -39.30
CA CYS A 3 -8.15 -19.41 -38.05
C CYS A 3 -9.10 -18.59 -37.16
N PRO A 4 -9.37 -18.99 -35.90
CA PRO A 4 -10.29 -18.27 -35.04
C PRO A 4 -9.80 -16.89 -34.56
N ARG A 5 -8.52 -16.55 -34.79
CA ARG A 5 -7.96 -15.23 -34.42
C ARG A 5 -7.94 -14.24 -35.58
N CYS A 6 -7.68 -14.69 -36.81
CA CYS A 6 -7.47 -13.80 -37.96
C CYS A 6 -8.26 -14.21 -39.22
N SER A 7 -9.10 -15.23 -39.11
CA SER A 7 -9.97 -15.77 -40.16
C SER A 7 -9.25 -16.28 -41.42
N PHE A 8 -7.92 -16.42 -41.38
CA PHE A 8 -7.14 -16.97 -42.49
C PHE A 8 -7.44 -18.46 -42.67
N ASP A 9 -7.70 -18.91 -43.89
CA ASP A 9 -7.92 -20.32 -44.21
C ASP A 9 -6.61 -21.09 -44.24
N ASN A 10 -6.48 -22.08 -43.35
CA ASN A 10 -5.33 -22.97 -43.27
C ASN A 10 -5.69 -24.35 -43.84
N ALA A 11 -4.67 -25.17 -44.15
CA ALA A 11 -4.86 -26.57 -44.48
C ALA A 11 -5.63 -27.32 -43.37
N GLU A 12 -6.33 -28.41 -43.71
CA GLU A 12 -7.16 -29.15 -42.75
C GLU A 12 -6.35 -29.83 -41.63
N ASP A 13 -5.08 -30.15 -41.88
CA ASP A 13 -4.14 -30.81 -40.97
C ASP A 13 -3.17 -29.83 -40.28
N ALA A 14 -3.32 -28.52 -40.51
CA ALA A 14 -2.43 -27.52 -39.93
C ALA A 14 -2.53 -27.51 -38.39
N LEU A 15 -1.39 -27.60 -37.69
CA LEU A 15 -1.33 -27.50 -36.23
C LEU A 15 -1.31 -26.05 -35.73
N GLU A 16 -0.91 -25.12 -36.59
CA GLU A 16 -0.85 -23.69 -36.31
C GLU A 16 -1.29 -22.84 -37.50
N CYS A 17 -1.71 -21.60 -37.22
CA CYS A 17 -2.09 -20.66 -38.27
C CYS A 17 -0.85 -20.08 -38.95
N ALA A 18 -0.71 -20.29 -40.27
CA ALA A 18 0.41 -19.80 -41.06
C ALA A 18 0.55 -18.26 -41.07
N ARG A 19 -0.54 -17.53 -40.76
CA ARG A 19 -0.55 -16.06 -40.75
C ARG A 19 -0.23 -15.43 -39.39
N CYS A 20 -0.74 -16.01 -38.30
CA CYS A 20 -0.64 -15.37 -36.97
C CYS A 20 -0.02 -16.27 -35.88
N GLY A 21 0.46 -17.46 -36.24
CA GLY A 21 1.21 -18.36 -35.35
C GLY A 21 0.43 -18.90 -34.15
N ILE A 22 -0.91 -18.89 -34.17
CA ILE A 22 -1.67 -19.52 -33.09
C ILE A 22 -1.62 -21.03 -33.26
N VAL A 23 -1.38 -21.77 -32.18
CA VAL A 23 -1.45 -23.24 -32.16
C VAL A 23 -2.90 -23.63 -31.85
N PHE A 24 -3.58 -24.30 -32.79
CA PHE A 24 -5.02 -24.57 -32.66
C PHE A 24 -5.35 -25.42 -31.43
N ALA A 25 -4.50 -26.41 -31.10
CA ALA A 25 -4.66 -27.25 -29.92
C ALA A 25 -4.54 -26.50 -28.57
N LYS A 26 -3.90 -25.33 -28.58
CA LYS A 26 -3.75 -24.47 -27.38
C LYS A 26 -4.69 -23.28 -27.40
N TRP A 27 -5.37 -23.03 -28.52
CA TRP A 27 -6.27 -21.92 -28.64
C TRP A 27 -7.52 -22.20 -27.80
N ARG A 28 -7.73 -21.33 -26.81
CA ARG A 28 -9.01 -21.22 -26.13
C ARG A 28 -9.65 -19.93 -26.66
N PRO A 29 -10.96 -19.93 -26.99
CA PRO A 29 -11.65 -18.67 -27.16
C PRO A 29 -11.33 -17.84 -25.93
N VAL A 30 -10.82 -16.62 -26.14
CA VAL A 30 -10.86 -15.64 -25.08
C VAL A 30 -12.35 -15.48 -24.85
N THR A 31 -12.89 -16.16 -23.84
CA THR A 31 -14.19 -15.80 -23.30
C THR A 31 -14.04 -14.31 -23.12
N PRO A 32 -14.79 -13.46 -23.88
CA PRO A 32 -14.68 -12.03 -23.68
C PRO A 32 -14.79 -11.89 -22.18
N TYR A 33 -13.76 -11.31 -21.56
CA TYR A 33 -13.86 -10.96 -20.17
C TYR A 33 -14.98 -9.94 -20.21
N VAL A 34 -16.21 -10.45 -20.05
CA VAL A 34 -17.37 -9.66 -19.75
C VAL A 34 -16.89 -9.11 -18.43
N PHE A 35 -16.34 -7.90 -18.49
CA PHE A 35 -16.41 -6.99 -17.37
C PHE A 35 -17.90 -6.98 -17.09
N GLU A 36 -18.36 -7.93 -16.27
CA GLU A 36 -19.64 -7.88 -15.61
C GLU A 36 -19.64 -6.49 -15.06
N GLU A 37 -20.42 -5.63 -15.73
CA GLU A 37 -20.32 -4.18 -15.69
C GLU A 37 -20.11 -3.82 -14.24
N GLU A 38 -18.84 -3.53 -13.88
CA GLU A 38 -18.28 -3.73 -12.54
C GLU A 38 -19.32 -3.31 -11.52
N ARG A 39 -20.14 -4.26 -11.00
CA ARG A 39 -21.45 -3.93 -10.42
C ARG A 39 -21.16 -2.87 -9.40
N VAL A 40 -21.50 -1.62 -9.73
CA VAL A 40 -21.07 -0.50 -8.93
C VAL A 40 -21.80 -0.74 -7.64
N ALA A 41 -21.06 -1.17 -6.62
CA ALA A 41 -21.65 -1.65 -5.38
C ALA A 41 -22.73 -0.65 -4.99
N ASP A 42 -23.94 -1.13 -4.77
CA ASP A 42 -25.15 -0.35 -4.48
C ASP A 42 -25.07 0.40 -3.13
N GLY A 43 -23.85 0.54 -2.60
CA GLY A 43 -23.55 1.07 -1.28
C GLY A 43 -23.92 0.09 -0.17
N ARG A 44 -24.15 -1.19 -0.45
CA ARG A 44 -24.46 -2.20 0.58
C ARG A 44 -23.37 -3.26 0.66
N ILE A 45 -23.16 -3.78 1.86
CA ILE A 45 -22.28 -4.93 2.10
C ILE A 45 -23.18 -6.16 2.08
N GLY A 46 -23.06 -6.98 1.04
CA GLY A 46 -23.84 -8.20 0.88
C GLY A 46 -23.36 -9.32 1.79
N ALA A 47 -24.13 -10.40 1.84
CA ALA A 47 -23.78 -11.58 2.66
C ALA A 47 -22.46 -12.23 2.21
N ALA A 48 -22.12 -12.15 0.92
CA ALA A 48 -20.86 -12.67 0.39
C ALA A 48 -19.66 -11.87 0.92
N GLU A 49 -19.75 -10.54 0.89
CA GLU A 49 -18.71 -9.63 1.42
C GLU A 49 -18.52 -9.86 2.92
N TRP A 50 -19.61 -10.00 3.67
CA TRP A 50 -19.55 -10.32 5.11
C TRP A 50 -18.88 -11.66 5.38
N ARG A 51 -19.15 -12.69 4.57
CA ARG A 51 -18.48 -13.99 4.70
C ARG A 51 -16.98 -13.89 4.41
N ILE A 52 -16.59 -13.13 3.38
CA ILE A 52 -15.18 -12.94 3.02
C ILE A 52 -14.44 -12.17 4.11
N LEU A 53 -14.99 -11.02 4.54
CA LEU A 53 -14.38 -10.22 5.60
C LEU A 53 -14.35 -10.97 6.93
N GLY A 54 -15.47 -11.60 7.31
CA GLY A 54 -15.57 -12.40 8.53
C GLY A 54 -14.60 -13.58 8.53
N GLY A 55 -14.49 -14.29 7.40
CA GLY A 55 -13.53 -15.39 7.22
C GLY A 55 -12.08 -14.92 7.31
N GLY A 56 -11.75 -13.80 6.65
CA GLY A 56 -10.41 -13.19 6.73
C GLY A 56 -10.05 -12.74 8.15
N LEU A 57 -10.98 -12.11 8.87
CA LEU A 57 -10.79 -11.70 10.26
C LEU A 57 -10.59 -12.91 11.19
N ALA A 58 -11.44 -13.94 11.07
CA ALA A 58 -11.34 -15.15 11.87
C ALA A 58 -9.98 -15.84 11.64
N ALA A 59 -9.55 -15.97 10.39
CA ALA A 59 -8.24 -16.52 10.04
C ALA A 59 -7.09 -15.68 10.63
N ALA A 60 -7.18 -14.36 10.56
CA ALA A 60 -6.17 -13.46 11.11
C ALA A 60 -6.03 -13.64 12.62
N ILE A 61 -7.14 -13.71 13.36
CA ILE A 61 -7.15 -13.95 14.81
C ILE A 61 -6.51 -15.30 15.16
N VAL A 62 -6.92 -16.38 14.48
CA VAL A 62 -6.39 -17.74 14.73
C VAL A 62 -4.87 -17.77 14.50
N VAL A 63 -4.40 -17.22 13.38
CA VAL A 63 -2.98 -17.13 13.05
C VAL A 63 -2.22 -16.25 14.04
N TYR A 64 -2.83 -15.19 14.55
CA TYR A 64 -2.18 -14.26 15.46
C TYR A 64 -2.00 -14.83 16.88
N ILE A 65 -2.95 -15.62 17.35
CA ILE A 65 -2.91 -16.23 18.70
C ILE A 65 -1.79 -17.26 18.81
N ILE A 66 -1.51 -18.00 17.74
CA ILE A 66 -0.48 -19.04 17.74
C ILE A 66 0.90 -18.39 17.52
N PRO A 67 1.85 -18.48 18.49
CA PRO A 67 3.11 -17.72 18.42
C PRO A 67 3.96 -18.01 17.17
N PHE A 68 4.05 -19.29 16.78
CA PHE A 68 4.83 -19.68 15.61
C PHE A 68 4.27 -19.11 14.31
N THR A 69 2.96 -19.17 14.10
CA THR A 69 2.35 -18.61 12.89
C THR A 69 2.41 -17.09 12.91
N ARG A 70 2.19 -16.45 14.07
CA ARG A 70 2.39 -15.01 14.21
C ARG A 70 3.80 -14.58 13.79
N PHE A 71 4.82 -15.32 14.18
CA PHE A 71 6.22 -15.08 13.79
C PHE A 71 6.43 -15.26 12.27
N VAL A 72 5.88 -16.31 11.66
CA VAL A 72 6.00 -16.51 10.21
C VAL A 72 5.33 -15.36 9.44
N PHE A 73 4.12 -14.98 9.83
CA PHE A 73 3.38 -13.92 9.15
C PHE A 73 3.85 -12.50 9.51
N SER A 74 4.58 -12.30 10.61
CA SER A 74 5.18 -10.98 10.89
C SER A 74 6.22 -10.58 9.84
N ALA A 75 6.82 -11.53 9.12
CA ALA A 75 7.68 -11.22 7.98
C ALA A 75 6.96 -10.41 6.88
N LEU A 76 5.65 -10.60 6.70
CA LEU A 76 4.85 -9.76 5.79
C LEU A 76 4.77 -8.32 6.29
N VAL A 77 4.48 -8.14 7.59
CA VAL A 77 4.41 -6.81 8.20
C VAL A 77 5.75 -6.10 8.07
N THR A 78 6.83 -6.78 8.46
CA THR A 78 8.20 -6.29 8.31
C THR A 78 8.54 -5.92 6.86
N LEU A 79 8.19 -6.78 5.88
CA LEU A 79 8.46 -6.48 4.47
C LEU A 79 7.83 -5.14 4.06
N PHE A 80 6.56 -4.93 4.41
CA PHE A 80 5.87 -3.70 4.03
C PHE A 80 6.38 -2.51 4.81
N HIS A 81 6.67 -2.68 6.11
CA HIS A 81 7.28 -1.67 6.96
C HIS A 81 8.59 -1.15 6.34
N GLU A 82 9.53 -2.04 6.03
CA GLU A 82 10.79 -1.62 5.42
C GLU A 82 10.59 -1.07 4.00
N PHE A 83 9.63 -1.59 3.25
CA PHE A 83 9.30 -1.04 1.94
C PHE A 83 8.78 0.41 2.04
N GLY A 84 8.01 0.74 3.08
CA GLY A 84 7.58 2.10 3.38
C GLY A 84 8.75 3.05 3.58
N HIS A 85 9.68 2.69 4.47
CA HIS A 85 10.94 3.40 4.69
C HIS A 85 11.69 3.61 3.38
N ALA A 86 11.86 2.55 2.58
CA ALA A 86 12.57 2.63 1.32
C ALA A 86 11.91 3.59 0.33
N VAL A 87 10.59 3.50 0.14
CA VAL A 87 9.84 4.37 -0.78
C VAL A 87 9.96 5.84 -0.36
N ILE A 88 9.75 6.14 0.93
CA ILE A 88 9.83 7.52 1.42
C ILE A 88 11.26 8.04 1.37
N GLY A 89 12.27 7.23 1.68
CA GLY A 89 13.67 7.58 1.49
C GLY A 89 13.96 8.06 0.07
N TRP A 90 13.61 7.25 -0.94
CA TRP A 90 13.83 7.60 -2.34
C TRP A 90 13.07 8.87 -2.76
N LEU A 91 11.81 9.01 -2.33
CA LEU A 91 11.03 10.21 -2.60
C LEU A 91 11.65 11.46 -1.99
N LEU A 92 12.33 11.35 -0.86
CA LEU A 92 12.98 12.45 -0.15
C LEU A 92 14.45 12.66 -0.54
N GLY A 93 14.94 11.95 -1.56
CA GLY A 93 16.30 12.12 -2.07
C GLY A 93 17.36 11.28 -1.36
N HIS A 94 16.97 10.29 -0.57
CA HIS A 94 17.86 9.34 0.09
C HIS A 94 17.74 7.97 -0.59
N PRO A 95 18.81 7.43 -1.20
CA PRO A 95 18.78 6.08 -1.73
C PRO A 95 18.61 5.11 -0.56
N SER A 96 17.50 4.38 -0.57
CA SER A 96 17.13 3.49 0.54
C SER A 96 16.86 2.07 0.06
N LEU A 97 17.40 1.10 0.81
CA LEU A 97 17.28 -0.33 0.48
C LEU A 97 16.68 -1.08 1.68
N PRO A 98 15.49 -1.71 1.51
CA PRO A 98 14.88 -2.50 2.57
C PRO A 98 15.56 -3.86 2.66
N ALA A 99 15.80 -4.33 3.88
CA ALA A 99 16.43 -5.62 4.16
C ALA A 99 15.79 -6.30 5.38
N PHE A 100 15.88 -7.63 5.42
CA PHE A 100 15.61 -8.38 6.65
C PHE A 100 16.90 -8.48 7.47
N ASP A 101 16.78 -8.22 8.76
CA ASP A 101 17.88 -8.36 9.71
C ASP A 101 17.77 -9.73 10.37
N PHE A 102 18.62 -10.65 9.96
CA PHE A 102 18.66 -12.00 10.53
C PHE A 102 19.49 -12.10 11.81
N VAL A 103 20.24 -11.05 12.18
CA VAL A 103 21.07 -11.04 13.39
C VAL A 103 20.23 -10.71 14.61
N TYR A 104 19.49 -9.60 14.53
CA TYR A 104 18.62 -9.14 15.63
C TYR A 104 17.13 -9.44 15.40
N GLY A 105 16.79 -9.95 14.21
CA GLY A 105 15.40 -10.16 13.80
C GLY A 105 14.75 -8.90 13.23
N GLY A 106 13.60 -9.10 12.59
CA GLY A 106 12.82 -8.03 11.99
C GLY A 106 13.43 -7.49 10.69
N GLY A 107 13.23 -6.19 10.44
CA GLY A 107 13.65 -5.51 9.24
C GLY A 107 14.58 -4.35 9.52
N MET A 108 15.32 -3.91 8.52
CA MET A 108 16.06 -2.66 8.55
C MET A 108 16.10 -2.05 7.16
N THR A 109 16.03 -0.73 7.09
CA THR A 109 16.20 0.00 5.84
C THR A 109 17.48 0.81 5.90
N HIS A 110 18.43 0.48 5.02
CA HIS A 110 19.65 1.26 4.88
C HIS A 110 19.32 2.58 4.20
N MET A 111 19.33 3.68 4.94
CA MET A 111 19.15 5.03 4.42
C MET A 111 20.51 5.62 4.05
N GLY A 112 20.72 5.89 2.77
CA GLY A 112 21.92 6.58 2.29
C GLY A 112 21.89 8.09 2.57
N GLU A 113 23.00 8.76 2.25
CA GLU A 113 23.11 10.22 2.34
C GLU A 113 22.12 10.93 1.40
N PHE A 114 21.82 12.20 1.69
CA PHE A 114 20.95 13.00 0.84
C PHE A 114 21.64 13.32 -0.50
N HIS A 115 21.03 12.93 -1.61
CA HIS A 115 21.48 13.27 -2.95
C HIS A 115 20.55 14.29 -3.62
N PRO A 116 20.99 15.55 -3.80
CA PRO A 116 20.18 16.59 -4.45
C PRO A 116 19.70 16.20 -5.85
N SER A 117 20.46 15.39 -6.59
CA SER A 117 20.09 14.90 -7.92
C SER A 117 18.82 14.05 -7.89
N ILE A 118 18.63 13.20 -6.87
CA ILE A 118 17.42 12.39 -6.70
C ILE A 118 16.24 13.30 -6.38
N ALA A 119 16.40 14.26 -5.47
CA ALA A 119 15.34 15.22 -5.13
C ALA A 119 14.92 16.08 -6.34
N VAL A 120 15.89 16.52 -7.17
CA VAL A 120 15.62 17.23 -8.43
C VAL A 120 14.87 16.33 -9.42
N LEU A 121 15.24 15.05 -9.52
CA LEU A 121 14.52 14.10 -10.39
C LEU A 121 13.07 13.94 -9.95
N VAL A 122 12.79 13.81 -8.64
CA VAL A 122 11.43 13.75 -8.11
C VAL A 122 10.67 15.05 -8.39
N ALA A 123 11.30 16.22 -8.20
CA ALA A 123 10.71 17.51 -8.56
C ALA A 123 10.39 17.62 -10.05
N CYS A 124 11.28 17.16 -10.94
CA CYS A 124 11.03 17.07 -12.37
C CYS A 124 9.85 16.14 -12.69
N GLY A 125 9.69 15.04 -11.95
CA GLY A 125 8.52 14.17 -12.03
C GLY A 125 7.21 14.93 -11.73
N PHE A 126 7.17 15.71 -10.66
CA PHE A 126 6.02 16.58 -10.37
C PHE A 126 5.79 17.63 -11.47
N GLY A 127 6.87 18.25 -11.98
CA GLY A 127 6.79 19.20 -13.09
C GLY A 127 6.23 18.57 -14.36
N TYR A 128 6.64 17.34 -14.69
CA TYR A 128 6.13 16.58 -15.81
C TYR A 128 4.65 16.23 -15.64
N LEU A 129 4.22 15.78 -14.45
CA LEU A 129 2.81 15.53 -14.15
C LEU A 129 1.97 16.80 -14.25
N ALA A 130 2.46 17.93 -13.74
CA ALA A 130 1.79 19.21 -13.84
C ALA A 130 1.62 19.64 -15.30
N TRP A 131 2.66 19.44 -16.13
CA TRP A 131 2.57 19.68 -17.57
C TRP A 131 1.56 18.75 -18.25
N LEU A 132 1.57 17.45 -17.95
CA LEU A 132 0.66 16.46 -18.52
C LEU A 132 -0.81 16.79 -18.20
N PHE A 133 -1.07 17.24 -16.98
CA PHE A 133 -2.42 17.57 -16.50
C PHE A 133 -2.77 19.06 -16.60
N ARG A 134 -1.99 19.88 -17.32
CA ARG A 134 -2.18 21.35 -17.39
C ARG A 134 -3.55 21.81 -17.90
N THR A 135 -4.23 20.97 -18.66
CA THR A 135 -5.59 21.22 -19.20
C THR A 135 -6.68 20.86 -18.19
N ASN A 136 -6.38 20.00 -17.21
CA ASN A 136 -7.31 19.55 -16.17
C ASN A 136 -6.99 20.25 -14.84
N ARG A 137 -7.69 21.35 -14.55
CA ARG A 137 -7.44 22.18 -13.35
C ARG A 137 -7.49 21.40 -12.04
N THR A 138 -8.36 20.39 -11.93
CA THR A 138 -8.48 19.57 -10.72
C THR A 138 -7.27 18.66 -10.56
N SER A 139 -6.89 17.91 -11.60
CA SER A 139 -5.68 17.07 -11.57
C SER A 139 -4.43 17.91 -11.30
N LEU A 140 -4.30 19.07 -11.96
CA LEU A 140 -3.20 20.00 -11.73
C LEU A 140 -3.16 20.50 -10.28
N ALA A 141 -4.30 20.90 -9.70
CA ALA A 141 -4.36 21.34 -8.32
C ALA A 141 -3.91 20.24 -7.35
N ILE A 142 -4.34 18.98 -7.57
CA ILE A 142 -3.90 17.84 -6.76
C ILE A 142 -2.37 17.66 -6.87
N VAL A 143 -1.83 17.67 -8.09
CA VAL A 143 -0.37 17.56 -8.31
C VAL A 143 0.39 18.68 -7.59
N LEU A 144 -0.07 19.92 -7.68
CA LEU A 144 0.56 21.07 -7.03
C LEU A 144 0.48 20.99 -5.50
N VAL A 145 -0.63 20.53 -4.94
CA VAL A 145 -0.76 20.31 -3.48
C VAL A 145 0.20 19.21 -3.02
N LEU A 146 0.25 18.08 -3.73
CA LEU A 146 1.18 16.99 -3.41
C LEU A 146 2.65 17.45 -3.52
N PHE A 147 2.98 18.24 -4.55
CA PHE A 147 4.29 18.85 -4.69
C PHE A 147 4.61 19.78 -3.51
N ALA A 148 3.67 20.63 -3.08
CA ALA A 148 3.87 21.53 -1.96
C ALA A 148 4.11 20.77 -0.65
N ILE A 149 3.35 19.70 -0.39
CA ILE A 149 3.55 18.81 0.77
C ILE A 149 4.94 18.17 0.71
N TRP A 150 5.27 17.55 -0.42
CA TRP A 150 6.58 16.95 -0.64
C TRP A 150 7.72 17.96 -0.44
N PHE A 151 7.58 19.17 -0.99
CA PHE A 151 8.56 20.24 -0.89
C PHE A 151 8.78 20.68 0.58
N VAL A 152 7.70 20.78 1.36
CA VAL A 152 7.78 21.07 2.80
C VAL A 152 8.65 20.03 3.52
N PHE A 153 8.47 18.74 3.21
CA PHE A 153 9.25 17.66 3.82
C PHE A 153 10.71 17.61 3.33
N VAL A 154 10.96 17.66 2.03
CA VAL A 154 12.31 17.54 1.48
C VAL A 154 13.21 18.73 1.86
N SER A 155 12.62 19.90 2.10
CA SER A 155 13.36 21.15 2.36
C SER A 155 14.18 21.19 3.66
N ARG A 156 13.90 20.32 4.64
CA ARG A 156 14.59 20.31 5.94
C ARG A 156 14.87 18.90 6.39
N GLU A 157 16.08 18.67 6.90
CA GLU A 157 16.57 17.36 7.34
C GLU A 157 15.67 16.67 8.36
N TRP A 158 15.38 17.35 9.48
CA TRP A 158 14.51 16.79 10.51
C TRP A 158 13.11 16.40 10.01
N ARG A 159 12.59 17.07 8.97
CA ARG A 159 11.29 16.68 8.38
C ARG A 159 11.43 15.41 7.57
N ARG A 160 12.56 15.24 6.87
CA ARG A 160 12.85 14.01 6.15
C ARG A 160 13.00 12.84 7.11
N GLU A 161 13.73 13.03 8.21
CA GLU A 161 13.90 12.02 9.27
C GLU A 161 12.57 11.65 9.93
N LEU A 162 11.74 12.64 10.27
CA LEU A 162 10.40 12.41 10.81
C LEU A 162 9.51 11.64 9.82
N ALA A 163 9.50 12.03 8.55
CA ALA A 163 8.72 11.36 7.52
C ALA A 163 9.22 9.94 7.25
N PHE A 164 10.53 9.74 7.24
CA PHE A 164 11.16 8.43 7.13
C PHE A 164 10.75 7.55 8.31
N SER A 165 10.95 8.00 9.56
CA SER A 165 10.57 7.25 10.76
C SER A 165 9.09 6.87 10.81
N ALA A 166 8.20 7.71 10.28
CA ALA A 166 6.76 7.39 10.19
C ALA A 166 6.41 6.45 9.04
N ALA A 167 7.26 6.34 8.01
CA ALA A 167 6.95 5.70 6.74
C ALA A 167 6.63 4.21 6.88
N GLY A 168 7.34 3.50 7.76
CA GLY A 168 7.14 2.08 7.99
C GLY A 168 5.70 1.78 8.39
N HIS A 169 5.24 2.32 9.52
CA HIS A 169 3.86 2.13 9.97
C HIS A 169 2.80 2.74 9.04
N VAL A 170 3.08 3.87 8.39
CA VAL A 170 2.16 4.43 7.39
C VAL A 170 1.95 3.46 6.24
N SER A 171 3.01 2.79 5.76
CA SER A 171 2.92 1.84 4.66
C SER A 171 2.15 0.56 5.01
N GLU A 172 2.32 0.04 6.24
CA GLU A 172 1.53 -1.07 6.78
C GLU A 172 0.03 -0.76 6.69
N PHE A 173 -0.34 0.43 7.17
CA PHE A 173 -1.71 0.93 7.20
C PHE A 173 -2.29 1.19 5.81
N VAL A 174 -1.53 1.83 4.92
CA VAL A 174 -1.95 2.06 3.53
C VAL A 174 -2.21 0.73 2.83
N LEU A 175 -1.32 -0.26 2.98
CA LEU A 175 -1.52 -1.58 2.39
C LEU A 175 -2.74 -2.28 2.98
N ALA A 176 -2.87 -2.31 4.31
CA ALA A 176 -4.02 -2.92 4.96
C ALA A 176 -5.34 -2.31 4.44
N GLY A 177 -5.39 -0.98 4.30
CA GLY A 177 -6.53 -0.28 3.71
C GLY A 177 -6.80 -0.67 2.25
N ILE A 178 -5.77 -0.74 1.41
CA ILE A 178 -5.89 -1.16 0.00
C ILE A 178 -6.41 -2.60 -0.11
N LEU A 179 -5.81 -3.53 0.64
CA LEU A 179 -6.20 -4.94 0.59
C LEU A 179 -7.61 -5.15 1.16
N PHE A 180 -7.96 -4.45 2.23
CA PHE A 180 -9.31 -4.43 2.77
C PHE A 180 -10.31 -3.93 1.73
N TYR A 181 -10.03 -2.78 1.11
CA TYR A 181 -10.87 -2.23 0.04
C TYR A 181 -11.02 -3.21 -1.12
N LYS A 182 -9.92 -3.79 -1.62
CA LYS A 182 -9.95 -4.74 -2.74
C LYS A 182 -10.72 -6.00 -2.39
N ALA A 183 -10.58 -6.54 -1.18
CA ALA A 183 -11.30 -7.72 -0.73
C ALA A 183 -12.81 -7.44 -0.67
N LEU A 184 -13.18 -6.28 -0.10
CA LEU A 184 -14.56 -5.82 0.01
C LEU A 184 -15.17 -5.56 -1.37
N ALA A 185 -14.51 -4.75 -2.20
CA ALA A 185 -14.97 -4.38 -3.54
C ALA A 185 -14.90 -5.52 -4.58
N GLY A 186 -14.16 -6.59 -4.27
CA GLY A 186 -13.98 -7.75 -5.14
C GLY A 186 -13.18 -7.47 -6.41
N VAL A 187 -12.24 -6.51 -6.38
CA VAL A 187 -11.60 -5.98 -7.60
C VAL A 187 -10.11 -6.19 -7.64
N GLY A 188 -9.57 -6.37 -8.85
CA GLY A 188 -8.14 -6.55 -9.09
C GLY A 188 -7.59 -7.88 -8.57
N TRP A 189 -8.43 -8.93 -8.57
CA TRP A 189 -8.07 -10.30 -8.23
C TRP A 189 -8.17 -11.19 -9.48
N LYS A 190 -7.19 -12.05 -9.70
CA LYS A 190 -7.19 -13.01 -10.81
C LYS A 190 -8.07 -14.22 -10.49
N ASN A 191 -8.04 -14.65 -9.22
CA ASN A 191 -8.92 -15.69 -8.69
C ASN A 191 -9.68 -15.14 -7.47
N PRO A 192 -10.82 -14.44 -7.67
CA PRO A 192 -11.54 -13.77 -6.60
C PRO A 192 -11.97 -14.67 -5.43
N ASP A 193 -12.28 -15.93 -5.69
CA ASP A 193 -12.77 -16.87 -4.67
C ASP A 193 -11.70 -17.22 -3.62
N VAL A 194 -10.42 -17.18 -4.02
CA VAL A 194 -9.28 -17.50 -3.15
C VAL A 194 -8.55 -16.23 -2.69
N GLU A 195 -8.35 -15.28 -3.61
CA GLU A 195 -7.54 -14.10 -3.34
C GLU A 195 -8.28 -13.05 -2.49
N ARG A 196 -9.63 -12.95 -2.57
CA ARG A 196 -10.39 -12.00 -1.74
C ARG A 196 -10.30 -12.35 -0.24
N PRO A 197 -10.57 -13.60 0.20
CA PRO A 197 -10.39 -13.98 1.60
C PRO A 197 -8.96 -13.79 2.07
N LEU A 198 -7.96 -14.09 1.22
CA LEU A 198 -6.54 -13.89 1.55
C LEU A 198 -6.20 -12.40 1.72
N GLY A 199 -6.70 -11.53 0.84
CA GLY A 199 -6.54 -10.09 0.96
C GLY A 199 -7.16 -9.53 2.24
N ALA A 200 -8.37 -10.00 2.60
CA ALA A 200 -9.01 -9.65 3.87
C ALA A 200 -8.18 -10.14 5.06
N PHE A 201 -7.70 -11.39 5.03
CA PHE A 201 -6.81 -11.95 6.04
C PHE A 201 -5.57 -11.10 6.26
N VAL A 202 -4.83 -10.74 5.21
CA VAL A 202 -3.61 -9.93 5.32
C VAL A 202 -3.94 -8.56 5.89
N ALA A 203 -5.01 -7.91 5.43
CA ALA A 203 -5.43 -6.61 5.94
C ALA A 203 -5.71 -6.65 7.46
N PHE A 204 -6.48 -7.62 7.93
CA PHE A 204 -6.76 -7.78 9.35
C PHE A 204 -5.54 -8.21 10.15
N PHE A 205 -4.67 -9.07 9.61
CA PHE A 205 -3.46 -9.50 10.30
C PHE A 205 -2.51 -8.32 10.55
N VAL A 206 -2.24 -7.50 9.53
CA VAL A 206 -1.42 -6.28 9.66
C VAL A 206 -2.04 -5.33 10.69
N GLN A 207 -3.35 -5.10 10.59
CA GLN A 207 -4.08 -4.26 11.54
C GLN A 207 -3.93 -4.73 13.00
N ILE A 208 -4.24 -6.01 13.26
CA ILE A 208 -4.15 -6.60 14.61
C ILE A 208 -2.70 -6.55 15.11
N HIS A 209 -1.73 -6.80 14.23
CA HIS A 209 -0.32 -6.74 14.56
C HIS A 209 0.10 -5.36 15.05
N SER A 210 -0.17 -4.30 14.27
CA SER A 210 0.22 -2.93 14.64
C SER A 210 -0.56 -2.43 15.86
N MET A 211 -1.83 -2.82 16.03
CA MET A 211 -2.62 -2.48 17.23
C MET A 211 -2.06 -3.15 18.49
N HIS A 212 -1.73 -4.44 18.43
CA HIS A 212 -1.16 -5.15 19.57
C HIS A 212 0.27 -4.66 19.89
N PHE A 213 1.08 -4.35 18.87
CA PHE A 213 2.37 -3.69 19.03
C PHE A 213 2.25 -2.36 19.81
N ALA A 214 1.36 -1.46 19.35
CA ALA A 214 1.08 -0.21 20.04
C ALA A 214 0.56 -0.43 21.48
N TRP A 215 -0.31 -1.42 21.67
CA TRP A 215 -0.84 -1.76 22.98
C TRP A 215 0.25 -2.22 23.95
N ARG A 216 1.18 -3.08 23.51
CA ARG A 216 2.31 -3.55 24.33
C ARG A 216 3.24 -2.41 24.72
N LEU A 217 3.58 -1.51 23.79
CA LEU A 217 4.39 -0.32 24.13
C LEU A 217 3.80 0.52 25.25
N MET A 218 2.47 0.53 25.42
CA MET A 218 1.79 1.30 26.46
C MET A 218 1.59 0.55 27.78
N HIS A 219 1.57 -0.78 27.76
CA HIS A 219 1.08 -1.59 28.90
C HIS A 219 2.02 -2.72 29.32
N ASP A 220 3.11 -2.95 28.60
CA ASP A 220 4.10 -3.99 28.86
C ASP A 220 5.48 -3.30 29.01
N ALA A 221 5.87 -3.07 30.27
CA ALA A 221 7.11 -2.36 30.60
C ALA A 221 8.36 -3.09 30.09
N GLU A 222 8.37 -4.43 30.13
CA GLU A 222 9.46 -5.24 29.60
C GLU A 222 9.58 -5.07 28.09
N PHE A 223 8.45 -5.07 27.37
CA PHE A 223 8.46 -4.81 25.93
C PHE A 223 8.90 -3.40 25.57
N LEU A 224 8.50 -2.40 26.37
CA LEU A 224 8.91 -1.02 26.18
C LEU A 224 10.42 -0.84 26.39
N ASP A 225 10.98 -1.45 27.44
CA ASP A 225 12.42 -1.40 27.71
C ASP A 225 13.20 -2.11 26.60
N TRP A 226 12.76 -3.31 26.18
CA TRP A 226 13.31 -3.98 25.00
C TRP A 226 13.24 -3.11 23.74
N TYR A 227 12.15 -2.37 23.54
CA TYR A 227 12.02 -1.46 22.40
C TYR A 227 12.97 -0.26 22.50
N ARG A 228 13.27 0.26 23.69
CA ARG A 228 14.24 1.35 23.89
C ARG A 228 15.69 0.92 23.67
N GLU A 229 16.00 -0.35 23.86
CA GLU A 229 17.34 -0.87 23.55
C GLU A 229 17.68 -0.77 22.05
N GLY A 230 16.67 -0.64 21.19
CA GLY A 230 16.85 -0.56 19.75
C GLY A 230 17.48 -1.83 19.17
N LYS A 231 18.05 -1.74 17.97
CA LYS A 231 18.76 -2.88 17.36
C LYS A 231 20.20 -2.93 17.85
N GLY A 232 20.43 -3.69 18.93
CA GLY A 232 21.75 -3.87 19.54
C GLY A 232 22.36 -2.58 20.09
N GLY A 233 21.53 -1.61 20.49
CA GLY A 233 21.97 -0.28 20.95
C GLY A 233 22.50 0.64 19.85
N ALA A 234 22.50 0.21 18.59
CA ALA A 234 23.10 0.96 17.48
C ALA A 234 22.09 1.76 16.65
N LEU A 235 20.84 1.29 16.59
CA LEU A 235 19.76 1.94 15.83
C LEU A 235 18.56 2.21 16.73
N MET A 236 18.13 3.47 16.74
CA MET A 236 16.92 3.92 17.42
C MET A 236 15.69 3.44 16.63
N ASN A 237 14.66 3.01 17.34
CA ASN A 237 13.43 2.57 16.70
C ASN A 237 12.55 3.75 16.26
N ASP A 238 11.66 3.50 15.31
CA ASP A 238 10.82 4.53 14.66
C ASP A 238 10.04 5.42 15.63
N LEU A 239 9.30 4.83 16.59
CA LEU A 239 8.45 5.60 17.50
C LEU A 239 9.28 6.40 18.49
N GLU A 240 10.47 5.94 18.83
CA GLU A 240 11.41 6.67 19.68
C GLU A 240 11.99 7.87 18.91
N SER A 241 12.37 7.66 17.64
CA SER A 241 12.82 8.72 16.74
C SER A 241 11.75 9.81 16.60
N ILE A 242 10.48 9.42 16.38
CA ILE A 242 9.35 10.34 16.29
C ILE A 242 9.14 11.08 17.63
N ALA A 243 9.18 10.37 18.76
CA ALA A 243 8.97 10.99 20.07
C ALA A 243 10.05 12.03 20.39
N LEU A 244 11.31 11.71 20.09
CA LEU A 244 12.45 12.60 20.27
C LEU A 244 12.33 13.84 19.36
N ASP A 245 11.98 13.66 18.09
CA ASP A 245 11.76 14.78 17.17
C ASP A 245 10.63 15.70 17.65
N LEU A 246 9.53 15.13 18.14
CA LEU A 246 8.42 15.93 18.68
C LEU A 246 8.86 16.77 19.89
N GLN A 247 9.70 16.20 20.76
CA GLN A 247 10.26 16.88 21.91
C GLN A 247 11.22 17.99 21.51
N ILE A 248 12.18 17.71 20.65
CA ILE A 248 13.22 18.68 20.25
C ILE A 248 12.60 19.83 19.44
N ARG A 249 11.68 19.52 18.52
CA ARG A 249 11.19 20.49 17.53
C ARG A 249 9.97 21.28 17.99
N PHE A 250 9.11 20.66 18.80
CA PHE A 250 7.84 21.28 19.22
C PHE A 250 7.73 21.45 20.74
N GLY A 251 8.69 20.95 21.53
CA GLY A 251 8.62 20.99 22.99
C GLY A 251 7.55 20.06 23.58
N ILE A 252 6.99 19.16 22.78
CA ILE A 252 5.95 18.21 23.21
C ILE A 252 6.67 16.96 23.69
N GLN A 253 6.38 16.49 24.90
CA GLN A 253 6.98 15.28 25.47
C GLN A 253 5.98 14.13 25.47
N PRO A 254 5.64 13.53 24.31
CA PRO A 254 4.67 12.45 24.27
C PRO A 254 5.21 11.14 24.88
N GLY A 255 6.54 10.96 24.89
CA GLY A 255 7.16 9.65 25.09
C GLY A 255 6.82 8.68 23.95
N ILE A 256 7.39 7.47 24.00
CA ILE A 256 7.08 6.40 23.04
C ILE A 256 5.61 6.00 23.18
N GLU A 257 5.11 5.99 24.41
CA GLU A 257 3.74 5.64 24.77
C GLU A 257 2.73 6.61 24.14
N GLY A 258 3.04 7.92 24.11
CA GLY A 258 2.19 8.91 23.46
C GLY A 258 2.14 8.73 21.94
N VAL A 259 3.28 8.42 21.30
CA VAL A 259 3.31 8.11 19.86
C VAL A 259 2.59 6.78 19.58
N ALA A 260 2.74 5.78 20.44
CA ALA A 260 2.00 4.51 20.34
C ALA A 260 0.48 4.70 20.45
N ARG A 261 0.00 5.62 21.32
CA ARG A 261 -1.43 6.00 21.36
C ARG A 261 -1.90 6.58 20.03
N MET A 262 -1.12 7.47 19.43
CA MET A 262 -1.44 8.02 18.12
C MET A 262 -1.47 6.92 17.07
N LEU A 263 -0.45 6.04 17.05
CA LEU A 263 -0.40 4.90 16.14
C LEU A 263 -1.64 4.00 16.27
N LEU A 264 -2.08 3.70 17.49
CA LEU A 264 -3.28 2.91 17.74
C LEU A 264 -4.53 3.60 17.19
N LEU A 265 -4.68 4.91 17.38
CA LEU A 265 -5.80 5.68 16.82
C LEU A 265 -5.75 5.70 15.28
N PHE A 266 -4.57 5.95 14.70
CA PHE A 266 -4.36 5.99 13.26
C PHE A 266 -4.58 4.64 12.59
N SER A 267 -4.39 3.54 13.31
CA SER A 267 -4.62 2.21 12.79
C SER A 267 -6.05 2.02 12.27
N PHE A 268 -7.06 2.74 12.78
CA PHE A 268 -8.44 2.60 12.29
C PHE A 268 -8.73 3.43 11.02
N VAL A 269 -7.88 4.40 10.70
CA VAL A 269 -8.09 5.34 9.59
C VAL A 269 -8.14 4.63 8.23
N PRO A 270 -7.22 3.70 7.87
CA PRO A 270 -7.25 3.04 6.56
C PRO A 270 -8.53 2.24 6.32
N ILE A 271 -9.03 1.53 7.34
CA ILE A 271 -10.29 0.79 7.24
C ILE A 271 -11.46 1.76 7.05
N GLY A 272 -11.49 2.86 7.82
CA GLY A 272 -12.49 3.92 7.64
C GLY A 272 -12.47 4.52 6.24
N VAL A 273 -11.29 4.86 5.72
CA VAL A 273 -11.09 5.38 4.36
C VAL A 273 -11.53 4.36 3.31
N ALA A 274 -11.16 3.08 3.48
CA ALA A 274 -11.56 2.01 2.57
C ALA A 274 -13.08 1.81 2.52
N LEU A 275 -13.76 1.90 3.67
CA LEU A 275 -15.23 1.85 3.75
C LEU A 275 -15.87 3.06 3.07
N VAL A 276 -15.40 4.28 3.37
CA VAL A 276 -15.89 5.50 2.71
C VAL A 276 -15.70 5.40 1.20
N TRP A 277 -14.53 4.92 0.75
CA TRP A 277 -14.24 4.73 -0.66
C TRP A 277 -15.14 3.68 -1.31
N TYR A 278 -15.41 2.57 -0.61
CA TYR A 278 -16.34 1.54 -1.07
C TYR A 278 -17.76 2.10 -1.25
N PHE A 279 -18.30 2.77 -0.24
CA PHE A 279 -19.66 3.34 -0.31
C PHE A 279 -19.77 4.49 -1.32
N GLN A 280 -18.70 5.24 -1.55
CA GLN A 280 -18.67 6.35 -2.51
C GLN A 280 -18.07 5.96 -3.87
N ARG A 281 -17.88 4.67 -4.14
CA ARG A 281 -17.15 4.18 -5.31
C ARG A 281 -17.69 4.74 -6.63
N ALA A 282 -19.02 4.81 -6.79
CA ALA A 282 -19.67 5.39 -7.98
C ALA A 282 -19.27 6.85 -8.21
N ARG A 283 -19.15 7.62 -7.11
CA ARG A 283 -18.73 9.02 -7.13
C ARG A 283 -17.25 9.11 -7.46
N TRP A 284 -16.41 8.31 -6.81
CA TRP A 284 -14.96 8.29 -7.04
C TRP A 284 -14.62 7.88 -8.46
N HIS A 285 -15.27 6.87 -9.03
CA HIS A 285 -15.07 6.49 -10.42
C HIS A 285 -15.39 7.62 -11.40
N ARG A 286 -16.45 8.39 -11.16
CA ARG A 286 -16.76 9.58 -11.97
C ARG A 286 -15.68 10.66 -11.83
N VAL A 287 -15.21 10.91 -10.60
CA VAL A 287 -14.13 11.86 -10.34
C VAL A 287 -12.85 11.39 -11.03
N LEU A 288 -12.41 10.14 -10.86
CA LEU A 288 -11.20 9.59 -11.47
C LEU A 288 -11.27 9.63 -13.01
N ARG A 289 -12.41 9.29 -13.62
CA ARG A 289 -12.60 9.45 -15.08
C ARG A 289 -12.49 10.90 -15.52
N SER A 290 -13.05 11.84 -14.75
CA SER A 290 -12.89 13.26 -15.03
C SER A 290 -11.46 13.76 -14.87
N LEU A 291 -10.63 13.11 -14.03
CA LEU A 291 -9.21 13.44 -13.87
C LEU A 291 -8.36 12.93 -15.05
N LEU A 292 -8.76 11.81 -15.67
CA LEU A 292 -8.05 11.16 -16.78
C LEU A 292 -8.45 11.70 -18.16
N THR A 293 -9.67 12.24 -18.31
CA THR A 293 -10.13 12.77 -19.59
C THR A 293 -9.59 14.18 -19.79
N SER A 294 -8.70 14.34 -20.77
CA SER A 294 -8.28 15.67 -21.24
C SER A 294 -9.44 16.30 -22.03
N PRO A 295 -9.87 17.54 -21.73
CA PRO A 295 -11.01 18.17 -22.40
C PRO A 295 -10.85 18.47 -23.92
N GLY A 296 -9.91 17.84 -24.63
CA GLY A 296 -9.53 18.23 -26.00
C GLY A 296 -9.14 17.09 -26.94
N THR A 297 -9.40 15.83 -26.61
CA THR A 297 -9.17 14.68 -27.51
C THR A 297 -10.47 14.04 -27.96
N SER A 298 -11.41 14.86 -28.44
CA SER A 298 -12.42 14.41 -29.41
C SER A 298 -11.81 14.58 -30.81
N VAL A 299 -11.13 13.53 -31.29
CA VAL A 299 -10.80 13.36 -32.72
C VAL A 299 -11.94 12.61 -33.37
#